data_AF-A0A504Z2F9-F1
#
_entry.id   AF-A0A504Z2F9-F1
#
_cell.length_a   1.000
_cell.length_b   1.000
_cell.length_c   1.000
_cell.angle_alpha   90.00
_cell.angle_beta   90.00
_cell.angle_gamma   90.00
#
_symmetry.space_group_name_H-M   'P 1'
#
loop_
_entity.id
_entity.type
_entity.pdbx_description
1 polymer ?
#
loop_
_entity_poly.entity_id
_entity_poly.type
_entity_poly.pdbx_seq_one_letter_code
_entity_poly.pdbx_strand_id
1 'polypeptide(L)'
;MLCISSFVIAILQMKKPKGPKLSLVFDEDKRREYLTGFRKRKLERKKKGRLLAEEKLAEEIKAVKMKYREAARKRLEGLSFPEFFEGSSIGTVTAQEQQIVGDHKVTFEHIDLTNSHYFMGVNKADFQPPSVPEKIGKPSMSLKAALKMNPTKKTWHTKKRHGSNSKNKKKKRHR
;
A
#
# COMPACT_ATOMS: atom_id res chain seq x y z
N MET A 1 77.17 -54.74 -6.89
CA MET A 1 75.86 -54.89 -7.57
C MET A 1 74.80 -54.74 -6.49
N LEU A 2 74.02 -53.67 -6.30
CA LEU A 2 73.54 -52.60 -7.17
C LEU A 2 73.33 -51.37 -6.27
N CYS A 3 73.80 -50.19 -6.70
CA CYS A 3 73.59 -48.92 -6.01
C CYS A 3 72.13 -48.48 -6.23
N ILE A 4 71.24 -48.72 -5.27
CA ILE A 4 69.84 -48.22 -5.30
C ILE A 4 69.68 -46.99 -4.38
N SER A 5 70.74 -46.56 -3.68
CA SER A 5 70.66 -45.51 -2.66
C SER A 5 70.65 -44.06 -3.16
N SER A 6 70.79 -43.80 -4.47
CA SER A 6 70.95 -42.42 -4.98
C SER A 6 69.75 -41.86 -5.75
N PHE A 7 68.74 -42.67 -6.09
CA PHE A 7 67.62 -42.21 -6.93
C PHE A 7 66.36 -41.79 -6.17
N VAL A 8 66.19 -42.16 -4.90
CA VAL A 8 64.96 -41.86 -4.13
C VAL A 8 65.04 -40.50 -3.41
N ILE A 9 66.23 -39.97 -3.13
CA ILE A 9 66.38 -38.67 -2.46
C ILE A 9 66.25 -37.48 -3.45
N ALA A 10 66.31 -37.76 -4.76
CA ALA A 10 66.12 -36.76 -5.81
C ALA A 10 64.65 -36.60 -6.25
N ILE A 11 63.68 -37.22 -5.55
CA ILE A 11 62.26 -36.91 -5.75
C ILE A 11 61.96 -35.59 -5.03
N LEU A 12 62.10 -34.52 -5.81
CA LEU A 12 61.30 -33.32 -5.73
C LEU A 12 61.20 -32.63 -4.36
N GLN A 13 62.32 -32.07 -3.87
CA GLN A 13 62.25 -30.70 -3.35
C GLN A 13 62.37 -29.70 -4.51
N MET A 14 61.49 -29.85 -5.51
CA MET A 14 61.20 -28.73 -6.41
C MET A 14 60.48 -27.70 -5.57
N LYS A 15 61.22 -26.77 -4.96
CA LYS A 15 60.64 -25.55 -4.39
C LYS A 15 59.81 -24.93 -5.51
N LYS A 16 58.47 -25.00 -5.38
CA LYS A 16 57.56 -24.34 -6.31
C LYS A 16 58.05 -22.90 -6.47
N PRO A 17 58.29 -22.40 -7.70
CA PRO A 17 58.74 -21.03 -7.88
C PRO A 17 57.75 -20.13 -7.13
N LYS A 18 58.27 -19.26 -6.26
CA LYS A 18 57.43 -18.29 -5.56
C LYS A 18 56.63 -17.56 -6.64
N GLY A 19 55.30 -17.69 -6.59
CA GLY A 19 54.42 -17.05 -7.55
C GLY A 19 54.74 -15.55 -7.65
N PRO A 20 54.48 -14.92 -8.79
CA PRO A 20 54.78 -13.51 -8.99
C PRO A 20 54.15 -12.69 -7.84
N LYS A 21 54.90 -11.71 -7.34
CA LYS A 21 54.42 -10.82 -6.27
C LYS A 21 53.17 -10.10 -6.78
N LEU A 22 52.05 -10.30 -6.10
CA LEU A 22 50.80 -9.59 -6.37
C LEU A 22 51.02 -8.09 -6.08
N SER A 23 51.15 -7.29 -7.13
CA SER A 23 51.18 -5.84 -7.01
C SER A 23 49.74 -5.33 -6.84
N LEU A 24 49.41 -4.93 -5.61
CA LEU A 24 48.15 -4.27 -5.33
C LEU A 24 48.26 -2.80 -5.74
N VAL A 25 47.95 -2.50 -7.00
CA VAL A 25 47.87 -1.13 -7.49
C VAL A 25 46.45 -0.64 -7.33
N PHE A 26 46.27 0.48 -6.64
CA PHE A 26 44.96 1.12 -6.56
C PHE A 26 44.71 1.92 -7.82
N ASP A 27 43.53 1.74 -8.42
CA ASP A 27 43.03 2.69 -9.41
C ASP A 27 42.92 4.06 -8.76
N GLU A 28 43.69 5.02 -9.24
CA GLU A 28 43.72 6.36 -8.67
C GLU A 28 42.35 7.04 -8.73
N ASP A 29 41.58 6.80 -9.78
CA ASP A 29 40.25 7.39 -9.94
C ASP A 29 39.27 6.84 -8.90
N LYS A 30 39.28 5.52 -8.67
CA LYS A 30 38.48 4.89 -7.60
C LYS A 30 38.92 5.39 -6.22
N ARG A 31 40.22 5.61 -6.02
CA ARG A 31 40.77 6.18 -4.77
C ARG A 31 40.30 7.62 -4.57
N ARG A 32 40.35 8.46 -5.61
CA ARG A 32 39.87 9.85 -5.58
C ARG A 32 38.38 9.90 -5.30
N GLU A 33 37.59 9.06 -5.96
CA GLU A 33 36.14 8.98 -5.71
C GLU A 33 35.83 8.46 -4.31
N TYR A 34 36.58 7.49 -3.80
CA TYR A 34 36.43 7.04 -2.42
C TYR A 34 36.73 8.17 -1.42
N LEU A 35 37.82 8.90 -1.59
CA LEU A 35 38.24 9.97 -0.67
C LEU A 35 37.37 11.23 -0.77
N THR A 36 36.83 11.58 -1.94
CA THR A 36 36.08 12.83 -2.13
C THR A 36 34.56 12.61 -2.22
N GLY A 37 34.12 11.39 -2.56
CA GLY A 37 32.73 11.01 -2.81
C GLY A 37 31.87 10.83 -1.55
N PHE A 38 32.31 11.28 -0.37
CA PHE A 38 31.52 11.18 0.87
C PHE A 38 30.14 11.83 0.74
N ARG A 39 30.02 12.96 0.04
CA ARG A 39 28.74 13.63 -0.20
C ARG A 39 27.82 12.77 -1.06
N LYS A 40 28.34 12.15 -2.14
CA LYS A 40 27.60 11.21 -2.98
C LYS A 40 27.06 10.04 -2.15
N ARG A 41 27.94 9.35 -1.41
CA ARG A 41 27.57 8.23 -0.52
C ARG A 41 26.57 8.63 0.57
N LYS A 42 26.67 9.84 1.12
CA LYS A 42 25.71 10.36 2.10
C LYS A 42 24.33 10.54 1.48
N LEU A 43 24.26 11.07 0.25
CA LEU A 43 23.00 11.23 -0.49
C LEU A 43 22.40 9.88 -0.90
N GLU A 44 23.22 8.93 -1.34
CA GLU A 44 22.80 7.57 -1.66
C GLU A 44 22.21 6.87 -0.45
N ARG A 45 22.89 6.91 0.71
CA ARG A 45 22.35 6.35 1.96
C ARG A 45 21.02 6.99 2.34
N LYS A 46 20.90 8.32 2.21
CA LYS A 46 19.63 9.02 2.45
C LYS A 46 18.53 8.60 1.47
N LYS A 47 18.86 8.45 0.18
CA LYS A 47 17.92 8.02 -0.85
C LYS A 47 17.45 6.59 -0.58
N LYS A 48 18.38 5.67 -0.30
CA LYS A 48 18.07 4.27 0.06
C LYS A 48 17.19 4.19 1.30
N GLY A 49 17.50 4.98 2.33
CA GLY A 49 16.68 5.05 3.54
C GLY A 49 15.25 5.55 3.27
N ARG A 50 15.08 6.55 2.40
CA ARG A 50 13.74 7.03 2.00
C ARG A 50 12.96 5.97 1.22
N LEU A 51 13.58 5.35 0.22
CA LEU A 51 12.92 4.32 -0.58
C LEU A 51 12.46 3.13 0.28
N LEU A 52 13.33 2.62 1.16
CA LEU A 52 12.96 1.53 2.06
C LEU A 52 11.84 1.92 3.05
N ALA A 53 11.78 3.18 3.46
CA ALA A 53 10.70 3.67 4.31
C ALA A 53 9.38 3.78 3.52
N GLU A 54 9.42 4.29 2.30
CA GLU A 54 8.26 4.39 1.41
C GLU A 54 7.70 3.02 1.04
N GLU A 55 8.56 2.05 0.74
CA GLU A 55 8.17 0.66 0.46
C GLU A 55 7.46 0.03 1.65
N LYS A 56 8.03 0.12 2.85
CA LYS A 56 7.40 -0.40 4.09
C LYS A 56 6.04 0.25 4.35
N LEU A 57 5.94 1.57 4.19
CA LEU A 57 4.66 2.26 4.34
C LEU A 57 3.63 1.79 3.30
N ALA A 58 4.04 1.60 2.04
CA ALA A 58 3.15 1.12 1.00
C ALA A 58 2.64 -0.31 1.29
N GLU A 59 3.49 -1.19 1.81
CA GLU A 59 3.13 -2.54 2.24
C GLU A 59 2.14 -2.53 3.40
N GLU A 60 2.39 -1.72 4.43
CA GLU A 60 1.47 -1.55 5.57
C GLU A 60 0.09 -1.04 5.10
N ILE A 61 0.06 -0.04 4.22
CA ILE A 61 -1.18 0.50 3.65
C ILE A 61 -1.94 -0.57 2.86
N LYS A 62 -1.24 -1.36 2.03
CA LYS A 62 -1.85 -2.46 1.27
C LYS A 62 -2.43 -3.50 2.19
N ALA A 63 -1.70 -3.92 3.23
CA ALA A 63 -2.17 -4.88 4.22
C ALA A 63 -3.43 -4.40 4.96
N VAL A 64 -3.46 -3.13 5.37
CA VAL A 64 -4.66 -2.53 5.97
C VAL A 64 -5.83 -2.55 4.99
N LYS A 65 -5.66 -2.07 3.76
CA LYS A 65 -6.74 -2.06 2.76
C LYS A 65 -7.29 -3.47 2.47
N MET A 66 -6.41 -4.47 2.38
CA MET A 66 -6.82 -5.86 2.17
C MET A 66 -7.68 -6.39 3.32
N LYS A 67 -7.27 -6.16 4.58
CA LYS A 67 -8.07 -6.54 5.76
C LYS A 67 -9.47 -5.93 5.74
N TYR A 68 -9.60 -4.66 5.33
CA TYR A 68 -10.92 -4.01 5.22
C TYR A 68 -11.77 -4.57 4.08
N ARG A 69 -11.16 -4.90 2.93
CA ARG A 69 -11.86 -5.54 1.80
C ARG A 69 -12.36 -6.93 2.16
N GLU A 70 -11.53 -7.74 2.81
CA GLU A 70 -11.91 -9.07 3.30
C GLU A 70 -13.03 -8.98 4.33
N ALA A 71 -12.93 -8.05 5.28
CA ALA A 71 -14.01 -7.81 6.23
C ALA A 71 -15.31 -7.42 5.52
N ALA A 72 -15.25 -6.57 4.49
CA ALA A 72 -16.42 -6.18 3.70
C ALA A 72 -17.02 -7.36 2.92
N ARG A 73 -16.19 -8.20 2.28
CA ARG A 73 -16.64 -9.42 1.60
C ARG A 73 -17.36 -10.38 2.54
N LYS A 74 -16.78 -10.63 3.72
CA LYS A 74 -17.43 -11.45 4.76
C LYS A 74 -18.78 -10.89 5.21
N ARG A 75 -18.95 -9.56 5.24
CA ARG A 75 -20.26 -8.95 5.51
C ARG A 75 -21.25 -9.22 4.38
N LEU A 76 -20.79 -9.11 3.14
CA LEU A 76 -21.62 -9.31 1.95
C LEU A 76 -22.04 -10.77 1.80
N GLU A 77 -21.15 -11.73 2.08
CA GLU A 77 -21.47 -13.17 2.10
C GLU A 77 -22.55 -13.53 3.13
N GLY A 78 -22.60 -12.80 4.25
CA GLY A 78 -23.66 -12.94 5.26
C GLY A 78 -24.99 -12.26 4.89
N LEU A 79 -25.04 -11.52 3.77
CA LEU A 79 -26.24 -10.87 3.27
C LEU A 79 -26.76 -11.65 2.05
N SER A 80 -27.73 -12.55 2.25
CA SER A 80 -28.50 -13.06 1.12
C SER A 80 -29.44 -11.95 0.63
N PHE A 81 -29.21 -11.46 -0.59
CA PHE A 81 -30.16 -10.55 -1.21
C PHE A 81 -31.42 -11.35 -1.54
N PRO A 82 -32.62 -10.85 -1.17
CA PRO A 82 -33.86 -11.41 -1.69
C PRO A 82 -33.80 -11.41 -3.23
N GLU A 83 -34.15 -12.55 -3.78
CA GLU A 83 -34.17 -12.98 -5.19
C GLU A 83 -34.88 -11.98 -6.11
N PHE A 84 -34.30 -10.81 -6.35
CA PHE A 84 -34.88 -9.76 -7.19
C PHE A 84 -34.60 -9.99 -8.69
N PHE A 85 -33.73 -10.96 -9.02
CA PHE A 85 -33.15 -11.09 -10.36
C PHE A 85 -33.57 -12.35 -11.13
N GLU A 86 -34.33 -13.26 -10.51
CA GLU A 86 -34.85 -14.43 -11.22
C GLU A 86 -36.15 -14.03 -11.95
N GLY A 87 -35.94 -13.35 -13.08
CA GLY A 87 -37.00 -12.83 -13.93
C GLY A 87 -37.87 -13.94 -14.52
N SER A 88 -39.01 -14.19 -13.88
CA SER A 88 -40.27 -14.51 -14.57
C SER A 88 -41.43 -14.24 -13.62
N SER A 89 -42.27 -13.27 -13.98
CA SER A 89 -43.42 -12.77 -13.20
C SER A 89 -43.06 -12.03 -11.92
N ILE A 90 -42.73 -10.74 -12.05
CA ILE A 90 -43.07 -9.81 -10.98
C ILE A 90 -44.59 -9.97 -10.81
N GLY A 91 -45.06 -10.44 -9.64
CA GLY A 91 -46.46 -10.82 -9.38
C GLY A 91 -47.48 -9.68 -9.49
N THR A 92 -47.13 -8.61 -10.21
CA THR A 92 -47.94 -7.43 -10.50
C THR A 92 -48.77 -7.60 -11.78
N VAL A 93 -48.38 -8.47 -12.72
CA VAL A 93 -49.19 -8.66 -13.94
C VAL A 93 -50.35 -9.59 -13.61
N THR A 94 -51.55 -9.03 -13.49
CA THR A 94 -52.76 -9.77 -13.09
C THR A 94 -53.51 -10.34 -14.27
N ALA A 95 -53.47 -9.67 -15.43
CA ALA A 95 -54.09 -10.15 -16.66
C ALA A 95 -53.40 -9.59 -17.90
N GLN A 96 -53.47 -10.34 -19.01
CA GLN A 96 -53.04 -9.87 -20.33
C GLN A 96 -54.17 -10.11 -21.33
N GLU A 97 -54.55 -9.05 -22.06
CA GLU A 97 -55.57 -9.11 -23.10
C GLU A 97 -54.95 -8.81 -24.46
N GLN A 98 -55.42 -9.50 -25.49
CA GLN A 98 -54.97 -9.29 -26.85
C GLN A 98 -56.15 -8.83 -27.69
N GLN A 99 -56.05 -7.63 -28.26
CA GLN A 99 -57.05 -7.12 -29.18
C GLN A 99 -56.40 -6.76 -30.52
N ILE A 100 -57.15 -7.00 -31.59
CA ILE A 100 -56.75 -6.66 -32.94
C ILE A 100 -57.44 -5.34 -33.27
N VAL A 101 -56.65 -4.29 -33.47
CA VAL A 101 -57.15 -2.95 -33.81
C VAL A 101 -56.64 -2.62 -35.21
N GLY A 102 -57.53 -2.70 -36.19
CA GLY A 102 -57.16 -2.61 -37.61
C GLY A 102 -56.29 -3.80 -38.02
N ASP A 103 -55.10 -3.51 -38.56
CA ASP A 103 -54.15 -4.52 -39.05
C ASP A 103 -53.07 -4.91 -38.02
N HIS A 104 -53.17 -4.38 -36.79
CA HIS A 104 -52.16 -4.58 -35.76
C HIS A 104 -52.73 -5.32 -34.55
N LYS A 105 -51.93 -6.28 -34.05
CA LYS A 105 -52.22 -7.00 -32.81
C LYS A 105 -51.54 -6.30 -31.65
N VAL A 106 -52.33 -5.83 -30.69
CA VAL A 106 -51.85 -5.12 -29.49
C VAL A 106 -52.13 -5.98 -28.26
N THR A 107 -51.13 -6.08 -27.39
CA THR A 107 -51.21 -6.75 -26.09
C THR A 107 -51.35 -5.70 -24.98
N PHE A 108 -52.43 -5.76 -24.22
CA PHE A 108 -52.67 -4.94 -23.04
C PHE A 108 -52.32 -5.74 -21.80
N GLU A 109 -51.49 -5.18 -20.93
CA GLU A 109 -51.12 -5.79 -19.66
C GLU A 109 -51.76 -5.00 -18.51
N HIS A 110 -52.54 -5.70 -17.68
CA HIS A 110 -53.08 -5.14 -16.46
C HIS A 110 -52.08 -5.34 -15.33
N ILE A 111 -51.57 -4.23 -14.81
CA ILE A 111 -50.54 -4.21 -13.77
C ILE A 111 -51.20 -3.77 -12.46
N ASP A 112 -51.31 -4.67 -11.50
CA ASP A 112 -51.65 -4.35 -10.12
C ASP A 112 -50.41 -3.81 -9.40
N LEU A 113 -50.34 -2.49 -9.35
CA LEU A 113 -49.26 -1.76 -8.68
C LEU A 113 -49.24 -2.02 -7.17
N THR A 114 -50.33 -2.49 -6.55
CA THR A 114 -50.38 -2.75 -5.10
C THR A 114 -49.53 -3.96 -4.69
N ASN A 115 -49.30 -4.89 -5.63
CA ASN A 115 -48.39 -6.02 -5.43
C ASN A 115 -46.95 -5.69 -5.86
N SER A 116 -46.70 -4.47 -6.34
CA SER A 116 -45.38 -4.07 -6.79
C SER A 116 -44.46 -3.76 -5.62
N HIS A 117 -43.16 -3.95 -5.84
CA HIS A 117 -42.12 -3.54 -4.88
C HIS A 117 -42.14 -2.04 -4.56
N TYR A 118 -42.76 -1.23 -5.42
CA TYR A 118 -42.90 0.23 -5.24
C TYR A 118 -44.13 0.60 -4.40
N PHE A 119 -45.04 -0.33 -4.14
CA PHE A 119 -46.15 -0.09 -3.23
C PHE A 119 -45.64 -0.11 -1.80
N MET A 120 -45.63 1.06 -1.17
CA MET A 120 -45.12 1.26 0.19
C MET A 120 -46.03 0.65 1.27
N GLY A 121 -47.04 -0.13 0.87
CA GLY A 121 -48.05 -0.70 1.74
C GLY A 121 -49.10 0.31 2.20
N VAL A 122 -50.11 -0.19 2.89
CA VAL A 122 -51.03 0.64 3.67
C VAL A 122 -50.24 1.20 4.85
N ASN A 123 -50.31 2.51 5.07
CA ASN A 123 -49.57 3.18 6.14
C ASN A 123 -50.02 2.64 7.51
N LYS A 124 -49.27 1.69 8.06
CA LYS A 124 -49.48 1.10 9.39
C LYS A 124 -48.30 1.46 10.27
N ALA A 125 -48.57 1.98 11.46
CA ALA A 125 -47.57 2.45 12.41
C ALA A 125 -46.91 1.30 13.21
N ASP A 126 -46.72 0.13 12.61
CA ASP A 126 -46.14 -1.04 13.26
C ASP A 126 -44.68 -1.22 12.82
N PHE A 127 -43.86 -0.18 13.00
CA PHE A 127 -42.42 -0.28 12.77
C PHE A 127 -41.76 -0.99 13.97
N GLN A 128 -41.64 -2.31 13.89
CA GLN A 128 -40.65 -3.05 14.65
C GLN A 128 -39.34 -2.99 13.85
N PRO A 129 -38.31 -2.24 14.30
CA PRO A 129 -37.04 -2.21 13.59
C PRO A 129 -36.52 -3.63 13.45
N PRO A 130 -36.12 -4.08 12.25
CA PRO A 130 -35.52 -5.39 12.10
C PRO A 130 -34.33 -5.47 13.05
N SER A 131 -34.29 -6.51 13.89
CA SER A 131 -33.17 -6.79 14.79
C SER A 131 -31.95 -7.12 13.92
N VAL A 132 -31.24 -6.08 13.49
CA VAL A 132 -30.00 -6.21 12.74
C VAL A 132 -29.07 -7.05 13.62
N PRO A 133 -28.54 -8.19 13.16
CA PRO A 133 -27.58 -8.93 13.97
C PRO A 133 -26.38 -8.02 14.23
N GLU A 134 -26.29 -7.48 15.44
CA GLU A 134 -25.27 -6.51 15.88
C GLU A 134 -23.83 -7.04 15.77
N LYS A 135 -23.67 -8.31 15.41
CA LYS A 135 -22.42 -9.07 15.49
C LYS A 135 -21.70 -9.25 14.17
N ILE A 136 -21.99 -8.48 13.11
CA ILE A 136 -21.11 -8.46 11.94
C ILE A 136 -20.00 -7.42 12.17
N GLY A 137 -19.02 -7.85 12.98
CA GLY A 137 -17.92 -7.04 13.55
C GLY A 137 -17.43 -5.92 12.63
N LYS A 138 -17.84 -4.69 12.94
CA LYS A 138 -17.26 -3.48 12.34
C LYS A 138 -15.81 -3.37 12.84
N PRO A 139 -14.82 -3.03 12.00
CA PRO A 139 -13.46 -2.80 12.48
C PRO A 139 -13.50 -1.70 13.54
N SER A 140 -12.65 -1.81 14.58
CA SER A 140 -12.66 -0.91 15.73
C SER A 140 -12.43 0.56 15.38
N MET A 141 -11.84 0.85 14.22
CA MET A 141 -11.54 2.20 13.73
C MET A 141 -11.85 2.33 12.24
N SER A 142 -11.91 3.57 11.73
CA SER A 142 -12.06 3.82 10.29
C SER A 142 -10.76 3.61 9.52
N LEU A 143 -10.85 3.24 8.23
CA LEU A 143 -9.69 3.06 7.36
C LEU A 143 -8.81 4.31 7.29
N LYS A 144 -9.42 5.50 7.34
CA LYS A 144 -8.70 6.79 7.37
C LYS A 144 -7.89 6.98 8.66
N ALA A 145 -8.44 6.57 9.80
CA ALA A 145 -7.75 6.61 11.08
C ALA A 145 -6.63 5.56 11.15
N ALA A 146 -6.87 4.34 10.64
CA ALA A 146 -5.87 3.27 10.59
C ALA A 146 -4.66 3.62 9.70
N LEU A 147 -4.90 4.34 8.60
CA LEU A 147 -3.85 4.83 7.71
C LEU A 147 -3.12 6.08 8.25
N LYS A 148 -3.51 6.59 9.44
CA LYS A 148 -2.88 7.74 10.11
C LYS A 148 -2.71 8.96 9.19
N MET A 149 -3.65 9.14 8.25
CA MET A 149 -3.65 10.16 7.19
C MET A 149 -3.94 11.58 7.69
N ASN A 150 -3.64 11.89 8.94
CA ASN A 150 -3.72 13.27 9.43
C ASN A 150 -2.42 13.97 9.06
N PRO A 151 -2.43 14.97 8.16
CA PRO A 151 -1.27 15.84 8.01
C PRO A 151 -1.09 16.53 9.36
N THR A 152 -0.10 16.10 10.13
CA THR A 152 0.30 16.84 11.33
C THR A 152 0.77 18.18 10.82
N LYS A 153 -0.02 19.23 11.05
CA LYS A 153 0.40 20.61 10.79
C LYS A 153 1.61 20.83 11.68
N LYS A 154 2.82 20.61 11.15
CA LYS A 154 4.06 20.88 11.88
C LYS A 154 4.08 22.39 12.12
N THR A 155 3.71 22.80 13.32
CA THR A 155 3.93 24.15 13.80
C THR A 155 5.43 24.35 13.89
N TRP A 156 5.99 25.05 12.92
CA TRP A 156 7.38 25.45 12.94
C TRP A 156 7.58 26.43 14.10
N HIS A 157 8.05 25.94 15.25
CA HIS A 157 8.51 26.82 16.31
C HIS A 157 9.84 27.44 15.85
N THR A 158 9.79 28.67 15.33
CA THR A 158 10.99 29.48 15.12
C THR A 158 11.60 29.78 16.48
N LYS A 159 12.66 29.07 16.86
CA LYS A 159 13.50 29.47 18.00
C LYS A 159 14.00 30.89 17.74
N LYS A 160 13.55 31.86 18.54
CA LYS A 160 14.13 33.21 18.56
C LYS A 160 15.62 33.04 18.88
N ARG A 161 16.48 33.33 17.89
CA ARG A 161 17.92 33.42 18.11
C ARG A 161 18.13 34.67 18.95
N HIS A 162 18.51 34.51 20.22
CA HIS A 162 19.02 35.63 20.99
C HIS A 162 20.30 36.10 20.30
N GLY A 163 20.24 37.30 19.70
CA GLY A 163 21.38 37.91 19.05
C GLY A 163 22.51 38.06 20.05
N SER A 164 23.66 37.46 19.75
CA SER A 164 24.90 37.73 20.45
C SER A 164 25.19 39.22 20.37
N ASN A 165 25.13 39.89 21.52
CA ASN A 165 25.38 41.30 21.71
C ASN A 165 26.77 41.66 21.17
N SER A 166 26.84 42.24 19.98
CA SER A 166 28.09 42.68 19.35
C SER A 166 28.59 43.96 20.02
N LYS A 167 29.15 43.82 21.23
CA LYS A 167 29.96 44.87 21.86
C LYS A 167 31.34 44.91 21.22
N ASN A 168 31.42 45.36 19.97
CA ASN A 168 32.71 45.72 19.38
C ASN A 168 32.55 46.86 18.35
N LYS A 169 32.21 48.04 18.86
CA LYS A 169 32.32 49.33 18.15
C LYS A 169 32.86 50.38 19.11
N LYS A 170 34.13 50.25 19.50
CA LYS A 170 34.89 51.36 20.11
C LYS A 170 36.37 51.25 19.74
N LYS A 171 36.67 51.48 18.46
CA LYS A 171 38.00 51.89 18.00
C LYS A 171 37.85 52.62 16.67
N LYS A 172 37.55 53.91 16.75
CA LYS A 172 37.95 54.97 15.81
C LYS A 172 37.46 56.29 16.39
N ARG A 173 38.25 57.35 16.18
CA ARG A 173 38.22 58.72 16.77
C ARG A 173 39.02 58.76 18.09
N HIS A 174 40.12 59.50 18.25
CA HIS A 174 40.66 60.70 17.61
C HIS A 174 42.06 60.43 17.00
N ARG A 175 42.41 61.01 15.84
CA ARG A 175 43.09 62.31 15.66
C ARG A 175 44.37 62.41 16.46
#